data_AF-A0A9C7UPM0-F1
#
_entry.id   AF-A0A9C7UPM0-F1
#
_cell.length_a   1.000
_cell.length_b   1.000
_cell.length_c   1.000
_cell.angle_alpha   90.00
_cell.angle_beta   90.00
_cell.angle_gamma   90.00
#
_symmetry.space_group_name_H-M   'P 1'
#
loop_
_entity.id
_entity.type
_entity.pdbx_description
1 polymer ?
#
loop_
_entity_poly.entity_id
_entity_poly.type
_entity_poly.pdbx_seq_one_letter_code
_entity_poly.pdbx_strand_id
1 'polypeptide(L)'
;MSHCSLSFVRKLATKAKSPKKSSSSTTLANLPSGWEALNYFKDGKPPELKVDAEDKEYPEWLFSLKSRRATLEDLVERVNKFYAQGGVDAVAENIPWSELRRMFRLANIRRIRRENKEKAEEF
;
A
#
# COMPACT_ATOMS: atom_id res chain seq x y z
N MET A 1 3.42 -13.88 43.60
CA MET A 1 3.94 -12.92 42.60
C MET A 1 2.77 -12.18 41.99
N SER A 2 2.73 -10.86 42.12
CA SER A 2 1.53 -10.05 41.91
C SER A 2 1.23 -9.79 40.44
N HIS A 3 -0.05 -9.83 40.11
CA HIS A 3 -0.62 -9.42 38.84
C HIS A 3 -0.57 -7.89 38.72
N CYS A 4 0.16 -7.37 37.73
CA CYS A 4 0.05 -5.97 37.31
C CYS A 4 -0.73 -5.91 35.99
N SER A 5 -2.06 -5.90 36.13
CA SER A 5 -2.96 -5.36 35.13
C SER A 5 -2.92 -3.85 35.25
N LEU A 6 -2.54 -3.15 34.18
CA LEU A 6 -2.68 -1.70 34.06
C LEU A 6 -3.45 -1.42 32.77
N SER A 7 -4.77 -1.56 32.87
CA SER A 7 -5.75 -1.08 31.90
C SER A 7 -5.72 0.44 31.84
N PHE A 8 -4.91 1.00 30.93
CA PHE A 8 -4.89 2.44 30.70
C PHE A 8 -6.05 2.83 29.75
N VAL A 9 -7.27 2.83 30.29
CA VAL A 9 -8.45 3.39 29.61
C VAL A 9 -8.30 4.91 29.55
N ARG A 10 -7.78 5.42 28.43
CA ARG A 10 -7.81 6.87 28.15
C ARG A 10 -9.25 7.29 27.89
N LYS A 11 -9.85 7.98 28.87
CA LYS A 11 -11.08 8.76 28.69
C LYS A 11 -10.82 9.82 27.62
N LEU A 12 -11.45 9.69 26.45
CA LEU A 12 -11.51 10.78 25.47
C LEU A 12 -12.50 11.82 25.99
N ALA A 13 -11.98 12.97 26.43
CA ALA A 13 -12.80 14.11 26.80
C ALA A 13 -13.52 14.67 25.56
N THR A 14 -14.84 14.54 25.54
CA THR A 14 -15.74 15.12 24.55
C THR A 14 -16.00 16.60 24.87
N LYS A 15 -15.14 17.50 24.40
CA LYS A 15 -15.54 18.90 24.13
C LYS A 15 -14.50 19.66 23.29
N ALA A 16 -14.33 19.27 22.03
CA ALA A 16 -13.77 20.20 21.06
C ALA A 16 -14.88 21.16 20.64
N LYS A 17 -14.75 22.44 21.01
CA LYS A 17 -15.45 23.55 20.34
C LYS A 17 -15.17 23.39 18.85
N SER A 18 -16.21 23.23 18.05
CA SER A 18 -16.09 23.21 16.59
C SER A 18 -15.34 24.46 16.15
N PRO A 19 -14.15 24.34 15.51
CA PRO A 19 -13.63 25.47 14.78
C PRO A 19 -14.65 25.78 13.69
N LYS A 20 -15.05 27.05 13.59
CA LYS A 20 -15.86 27.60 12.51
C LYS A 20 -15.43 26.92 11.20
N LYS A 21 -16.40 26.37 10.46
CA LYS A 21 -16.19 25.87 9.09
C LYS A 21 -15.50 26.99 8.31
N SER A 22 -14.19 26.92 8.16
CA SER A 22 -13.50 27.61 7.09
C SER A 22 -14.02 26.93 5.82
N SER A 23 -14.85 27.66 5.09
CA SER A 23 -15.21 27.36 3.72
C SER A 23 -13.93 27.35 2.88
N SER A 24 -13.20 26.25 2.90
CA SER A 24 -12.18 25.91 1.92
C SER A 24 -12.84 25.08 0.82
N SER A 25 -13.91 25.62 0.23
CA SER A 25 -14.67 24.98 -0.85
C SER A 25 -14.59 25.81 -2.12
N THR A 26 -13.37 26.11 -2.59
CA THR A 26 -13.20 26.88 -3.85
C THR A 26 -11.84 26.73 -4.55
N THR A 27 -11.20 25.55 -4.51
CA THR A 27 -9.96 25.35 -5.31
C THR A 27 -9.82 23.98 -5.99
N LEU A 28 -10.87 23.15 -6.03
CA LEU A 28 -10.82 21.88 -6.79
C LEU A 28 -11.28 22.01 -8.25
N ALA A 29 -11.85 23.14 -8.66
CA ALA A 29 -12.41 23.30 -10.00
C ALA A 29 -11.38 23.71 -11.08
N ASN A 30 -10.23 24.29 -10.67
CA ASN A 30 -9.19 24.80 -11.57
C ASN A 30 -7.84 24.10 -11.36
N LEU A 31 -7.85 22.80 -11.07
CA LEU A 31 -6.61 22.04 -11.01
C LEU A 31 -6.12 21.77 -12.43
N PRO A 32 -4.82 21.98 -12.72
CA PRO A 32 -4.24 21.52 -13.97
C PRO A 32 -4.53 20.03 -14.16
N SER A 33 -4.89 19.64 -15.39
CA SER A 33 -5.27 18.27 -15.74
C SER A 33 -4.12 17.58 -16.47
N GLY A 34 -3.99 16.25 -16.31
CA GLY A 34 -2.96 15.47 -17.00
C GLY A 34 -1.53 15.78 -16.54
N TRP A 35 -0.58 15.85 -17.48
CA TRP A 35 0.86 16.06 -17.22
C TRP A 35 1.18 17.46 -16.66
N GLU A 36 0.30 18.44 -16.91
CA GLU A 36 0.40 19.79 -16.33
C GLU A 36 0.31 19.78 -14.80
N ALA A 37 -0.41 18.80 -14.24
CA ALA A 37 -0.55 18.63 -12.79
C ALA A 37 0.73 18.17 -12.10
N LEU A 38 1.70 17.63 -12.85
CA LEU A 38 2.94 17.10 -12.28
C LEU A 38 3.97 18.21 -12.00
N ASN A 39 3.83 19.38 -12.62
CA ASN A 39 4.71 20.49 -12.34
C ASN A 39 4.24 21.27 -11.12
N TYR A 40 5.03 21.16 -10.04
CA TYR A 40 4.80 21.91 -8.81
C TYR A 40 5.42 23.32 -8.82
N PHE A 41 6.40 23.57 -9.70
CA PHE A 41 7.13 24.84 -9.72
C PHE A 41 6.39 25.88 -10.55
N LYS A 42 6.28 27.12 -10.02
CA LYS A 42 5.61 28.24 -10.70
C LYS A 42 6.21 28.54 -12.08
N ASP A 43 7.54 28.47 -12.17
CA ASP A 43 8.30 28.74 -13.39
C ASP A 43 8.79 27.45 -14.08
N GLY A 44 8.35 26.28 -13.60
CA GLY A 44 8.67 25.00 -14.21
C GLY A 44 7.85 24.77 -15.48
N LYS A 45 8.38 23.96 -16.39
CA LYS A 45 7.59 23.38 -17.48
C LYS A 45 7.09 22.00 -17.07
N PRO A 46 5.86 21.61 -17.44
CA PRO A 46 5.40 20.25 -17.21
C PRO A 46 6.27 19.24 -17.95
N PRO A 47 6.50 18.06 -17.35
CA PRO A 47 7.25 17.01 -18.02
C PRO A 47 6.46 16.57 -19.26
N GLU A 48 7.13 16.61 -20.41
CA GLU A 48 6.59 16.10 -21.66
C GLU A 48 6.73 14.57 -21.68
N LEU A 49 5.63 13.88 -22.01
CA LEU A 49 5.70 12.45 -22.29
C LEU A 49 6.54 12.30 -23.56
N LYS A 50 7.58 11.48 -23.51
CA LYS A 50 8.42 11.22 -24.68
C LYS A 50 7.70 10.22 -25.57
N VAL A 51 6.81 10.73 -26.43
CA VAL A 51 5.98 9.92 -27.34
C VAL A 51 6.75 9.54 -28.60
N ASP A 52 7.69 10.39 -29.04
CA ASP A 52 8.40 10.23 -30.32
C ASP A 52 9.63 9.31 -30.23
N ALA A 53 10.16 9.13 -29.02
CA ALA A 53 11.19 8.15 -28.73
C ALA A 53 10.50 6.97 -28.05
N GLU A 54 10.33 5.89 -28.81
CA GLU A 54 9.76 4.60 -28.39
C GLU A 54 10.11 4.26 -26.92
N ASP A 55 9.24 3.49 -26.25
CA ASP A 55 9.33 2.97 -24.86
C ASP A 55 10.75 2.63 -24.32
N LYS A 56 11.73 2.42 -25.21
CA LYS A 56 13.18 2.31 -25.02
C LYS A 56 13.84 3.40 -24.16
N GLU A 57 13.30 4.62 -24.12
CA GLU A 57 13.85 5.65 -23.21
C GLU A 57 13.51 5.41 -21.75
N TYR A 58 12.44 4.68 -21.49
CA TYR A 58 12.01 4.37 -20.14
C TYR A 58 12.72 3.12 -19.62
N PRO A 59 13.08 3.07 -18.32
CA PRO A 59 13.64 1.87 -17.73
C PRO A 59 12.67 0.69 -17.81
N GLU A 60 13.21 -0.51 -18.07
CA GLU A 60 12.42 -1.73 -18.23
C GLU A 60 11.54 -2.05 -17.00
N TRP A 61 12.01 -1.68 -15.80
CA TRP A 61 11.25 -1.87 -14.57
C TRP A 61 9.92 -1.10 -14.57
N LEU A 62 9.79 -0.01 -15.33
CA LEU A 62 8.55 0.76 -15.44
C LEU A 62 7.44 -0.09 -16.06
N PHE A 63 7.75 -0.82 -17.13
CA PHE A 63 6.79 -1.69 -17.82
C PHE A 63 6.43 -2.92 -16.99
N SER A 64 7.36 -3.41 -16.16
CA SER A 64 7.10 -4.49 -15.22
C SER A 64 5.99 -4.15 -14.20
N LEU A 65 5.77 -2.86 -13.90
CA LEU A 65 4.72 -2.42 -12.97
C LEU A 65 3.30 -2.60 -13.50
N LYS A 66 3.12 -2.67 -14.83
CA LYS A 66 1.82 -2.91 -15.46
C LYS A 66 1.32 -4.33 -15.20
N SER A 67 2.24 -5.26 -14.92
CA SER A 67 1.89 -6.65 -14.65
C SER A 67 1.00 -6.78 -13.40
N ARG A 68 0.05 -7.72 -13.45
CA ARG A 68 -0.81 -8.00 -12.29
C ARG A 68 0.08 -8.46 -11.13
N ARG A 69 0.05 -7.72 -10.03
CA ARG A 69 0.74 -8.15 -8.81
C ARG A 69 0.13 -9.47 -8.31
N ALA A 70 0.97 -10.44 -8.00
CA ALA A 70 0.56 -11.77 -7.51
C ALA A 70 -0.43 -11.68 -6.34
N THR A 71 -1.41 -12.56 -6.24
CA THR A 71 -2.30 -12.64 -5.07
C THR A 71 -1.58 -13.31 -3.89
N LEU A 72 -2.22 -13.40 -2.72
CA LEU A 72 -1.63 -14.14 -1.60
C LEU A 72 -1.57 -15.63 -1.94
N GLU A 73 -2.61 -16.15 -2.59
CA GLU A 73 -2.73 -17.52 -3.07
C GLU A 73 -1.59 -17.86 -4.02
N ASP A 74 -1.35 -17.04 -5.04
CA ASP A 74 -0.28 -17.25 -6.02
C ASP A 74 1.11 -17.33 -5.36
N LEU A 75 1.34 -16.52 -4.32
CA LEU A 75 2.61 -16.50 -3.59
C LEU A 75 2.76 -17.73 -2.70
N VAL A 76 1.69 -18.15 -2.02
CA VAL A 76 1.70 -19.36 -1.18
C VAL A 76 1.91 -20.60 -2.03
N GLU A 77 1.28 -20.70 -3.20
CA GLU A 77 1.48 -21.81 -4.12
C GLU A 77 2.93 -21.90 -4.61
N ARG A 78 3.54 -20.77 -4.98
CA ARG A 78 4.96 -20.72 -5.36
C ARG A 78 5.87 -21.15 -4.23
N VAL A 79 5.67 -20.61 -3.03
CA VAL A 79 6.45 -20.99 -1.83
C VAL A 79 6.33 -22.48 -1.58
N ASN A 80 5.11 -23.04 -1.59
CA ASN A 80 4.89 -24.46 -1.36
C ASN A 80 5.56 -25.34 -2.42
N LYS A 81 5.56 -24.92 -3.69
CA LYS A 81 6.24 -25.65 -4.78
C LYS A 81 7.75 -25.74 -4.53
N PHE A 82 8.42 -24.63 -4.25
CA PHE A 82 9.87 -24.64 -3.99
C PHE A 82 10.21 -25.32 -2.67
N TYR A 83 9.36 -25.15 -1.65
CA TYR A 83 9.51 -25.85 -0.39
C TYR A 83 9.44 -27.37 -0.55
N ALA A 84 8.54 -27.87 -1.40
CA ALA A 84 8.46 -29.30 -1.70
C ALA A 84 9.67 -29.82 -2.50
N GLN A 85 10.36 -28.97 -3.26
CA GLN A 85 11.51 -29.34 -4.08
C GLN A 85 12.82 -29.41 -3.30
N GLY A 86 13.01 -28.52 -2.31
CA GLY A 86 14.28 -28.44 -1.58
C GLY A 86 14.19 -27.73 -0.24
N GLY A 87 13.01 -27.66 0.35
CA GLY A 87 12.79 -27.05 1.66
C GLY A 87 12.99 -25.54 1.67
N VAL A 88 13.47 -25.03 2.80
CA VAL A 88 13.62 -23.58 3.04
C VAL A 88 14.68 -22.95 2.12
N ASP A 89 15.76 -23.68 1.83
CA ASP A 89 16.87 -23.18 1.03
C ASP A 89 16.43 -22.93 -0.42
N ALA A 90 15.68 -23.87 -0.99
CA ALA A 90 15.10 -23.70 -2.33
C ALA A 90 14.13 -22.51 -2.42
N VAL A 91 13.39 -22.20 -1.35
CA VAL A 91 12.53 -21.01 -1.30
C VAL A 91 13.37 -19.73 -1.27
N ALA A 92 14.44 -19.70 -0.48
CA ALA A 92 15.30 -18.54 -0.34
C ALA A 92 16.08 -18.21 -1.63
N GLU A 93 16.48 -19.22 -2.39
CA GLU A 93 17.21 -19.06 -3.66
C GLU A 93 16.29 -18.63 -4.81
N ASN A 94 15.07 -19.15 -4.87
CA ASN A 94 14.19 -18.95 -6.03
C ASN A 94 13.16 -17.83 -5.87
N ILE A 95 12.82 -17.42 -4.64
CA ILE A 95 11.83 -16.37 -4.41
C ILE A 95 12.52 -15.09 -3.91
N PRO A 96 12.37 -13.96 -4.63
CA PRO A 96 12.97 -12.71 -4.19
C PRO A 96 12.36 -12.23 -2.87
N TRP A 97 13.20 -11.66 -2.00
CA TRP A 97 12.79 -11.18 -0.68
C TRP A 97 11.62 -10.19 -0.71
N SER A 98 11.51 -9.38 -1.78
CA SER A 98 10.41 -8.45 -1.99
C SER A 98 9.04 -9.15 -2.10
N GLU A 99 8.98 -10.33 -2.73
CA GLU A 99 7.77 -11.14 -2.84
C GLU A 99 7.42 -11.82 -1.51
N LEU A 100 8.41 -12.37 -0.80
CA LEU A 100 8.20 -12.95 0.54
C LEU A 100 7.68 -11.90 1.52
N ARG A 101 8.31 -10.72 1.56
CA ARG A 101 7.85 -9.59 2.39
C ARG A 101 6.42 -9.17 2.05
N ARG A 102 6.06 -9.19 0.76
CA ARG A 102 4.70 -8.89 0.30
C ARG A 102 3.70 -9.97 0.73
N MET A 103 4.07 -11.24 0.67
CA MET A 103 3.25 -12.35 1.16
C MET A 103 2.90 -12.14 2.65
N PHE A 104 3.90 -11.89 3.50
CA PHE A 104 3.67 -11.64 4.93
C PHE A 104 2.76 -10.42 5.17
N ARG A 105 2.94 -9.34 4.40
CA ARG A 105 2.08 -8.16 4.49
C ARG A 105 0.62 -8.49 4.14
N LEU A 106 0.39 -9.23 3.06
CA LEU A 106 -0.95 -9.63 2.63
C LEU A 106 -1.62 -10.57 3.65
N ALA A 107 -0.88 -11.52 4.20
CA ALA A 107 -1.37 -12.41 5.26
C ALA A 107 -1.80 -11.61 6.50
N ASN A 108 -1.00 -10.63 6.92
CA ASN A 108 -1.35 -9.77 8.06
C ASN A 108 -2.59 -8.90 7.78
N ILE A 109 -2.71 -8.35 6.56
CA ILE A 109 -3.91 -7.59 6.16
C ILE A 109 -5.16 -8.48 6.21
N ARG A 110 -5.07 -9.74 5.74
CA ARG A 110 -6.20 -10.68 5.82
C ARG A 110 -6.58 -11.00 7.26
N ARG A 111 -5.60 -11.20 8.14
CA ARG A 111 -5.85 -11.40 9.58
C ARG A 111 -6.60 -10.21 10.19
N ILE A 112 -6.11 -8.99 9.99
CA ILE A 112 -6.74 -7.77 10.52
C ILE A 112 -8.17 -7.62 9.97
N ARG A 113 -8.39 -7.89 8.68
CA ARG A 113 -9.73 -7.83 8.08
C ARG A 113 -10.69 -8.85 8.70
N ARG A 114 -10.19 -10.04 9.05
CA ARG A 114 -10.99 -11.07 9.73
C ARG A 114 -11.37 -10.61 11.13
N GLU A 115 -10.40 -10.17 11.93
CA GLU A 115 -10.64 -9.67 13.29
C GLU A 115 -11.62 -8.48 13.32
N ASN A 116 -11.51 -7.57 12.34
CA ASN A 116 -12.45 -6.45 12.21
C ASN A 116 -13.86 -6.91 11.83
N LYS A 117 -13.98 -7.99 11.05
CA LYS A 117 -15.27 -8.55 10.65
C LYS A 117 -15.95 -9.23 11.84
N GLU A 118 -15.22 -10.06 12.58
CA GLU A 118 -15.70 -10.73 13.78
C GLU A 118 -16.20 -9.70 14.81
N LYS A 119 -15.40 -8.67 15.10
CA LYS A 119 -15.82 -7.58 16.00
C LYS A 119 -17.03 -6.81 15.50
N ALA A 120 -17.23 -6.68 14.18
CA ALA A 120 -18.39 -5.98 13.64
C ALA A 120 -19.69 -6.82 13.73
N GLU A 121 -19.57 -8.15 13.76
CA GLU A 121 -20.71 -9.06 13.94
C GLU A 121 -21.11 -9.21 15.43
N GLU A 122 -20.22 -8.85 16.36
CA GLU A 122 -20.48 -8.83 17.81
C GLU A 122 -21.29 -7.61 18.30
N PHE A 123 -21.49 -6.58 17.45
CA PHE A 123 -22.27 -5.37 17.75
C PHE A 123 -23.58 -5.31 16.96
#